data_AF-A0A7U0LD26-F1
#
_entry.id   AF-A0A7U0LD26-F1
#
_cell.length_a   1.000
_cell.length_b   1.000
_cell.length_c   1.000
_cell.angle_alpha   90.00
_cell.angle_beta   90.00
_cell.angle_gamma   90.00
#
_symmetry.space_group_name_H-M   'P 1'
#
loop_
_entity.id
_entity.type
_entity.pdbx_description
1 polymer ?
#
loop_
_entity_poly.entity_id
_entity_poly.type
_entity_poly.pdbx_seq_one_letter_code
_entity_poly.pdbx_strand_id
1 'polypeptide(L)'
;GKLGANAILGVSLAVCKAGAEQKNLPLYKYIANLAGNEKIILPVPAFNVINGGSHAGNKLAMQEFMILPTGASTFTEAMKMGTEVYHHLKNVIKSKFGLDATSVGDESGFAPNILNNKD
;
A
#
# COMPACT_ATOMS: atom_id res chain seq x y z
N GLY A 1 -18.90 18.20 -12.25
CA GLY A 1 -18.87 19.04 -11.03
C GLY A 1 -18.05 20.28 -11.30
N LYS A 2 -18.47 21.44 -10.79
CA LYS A 2 -17.95 22.77 -11.21
C LYS A 2 -16.55 23.11 -10.66
N LEU A 3 -16.12 22.46 -9.58
CA LEU A 3 -14.87 22.78 -8.88
C LEU A 3 -13.79 21.68 -8.93
N GLY A 4 -14.13 20.46 -9.39
CA GLY A 4 -13.21 19.32 -9.39
C GLY A 4 -13.04 18.66 -8.01
N ALA A 5 -12.99 17.33 -7.98
CA ALA A 5 -12.86 16.57 -6.74
C ALA A 5 -11.50 16.78 -6.07
N ASN A 6 -10.43 16.94 -6.86
CA ASN A 6 -9.08 17.23 -6.39
C ASN A 6 -8.99 18.56 -5.63
N ALA A 7 -9.63 19.63 -6.11
CA ALA A 7 -9.64 20.92 -5.42
C ALA A 7 -10.39 20.84 -4.08
N ILE A 8 -11.58 20.23 -4.10
CA ILE A 8 -12.41 20.06 -2.90
C ILE A 8 -11.69 19.18 -1.87
N LEU A 9 -11.10 18.06 -2.30
CA LEU A 9 -10.36 17.14 -1.43
C LEU A 9 -9.14 17.82 -0.81
N GLY A 10 -8.39 18.61 -1.59
CA GLY A 10 -7.24 19.36 -1.09
C GLY A 10 -7.62 20.31 0.06
N VAL A 11 -8.68 21.10 -0.12
CA VAL A 11 -9.20 22.00 0.94
C VAL A 11 -9.72 21.18 2.13
N SER A 12 -10.46 20.11 1.89
CA SER A 12 -11.01 19.25 2.95
C SER A 12 -9.91 18.64 3.84
N LEU A 13 -8.83 18.14 3.24
CA LEU A 13 -7.69 17.57 3.97
C LEU A 13 -6.92 18.64 4.75
N ALA A 14 -6.75 19.84 4.18
CA ALA A 14 -6.09 20.96 4.86
C ALA A 14 -6.89 21.42 6.09
N VAL A 15 -8.22 21.56 5.96
CA VAL A 15 -9.11 21.90 7.06
C VAL A 15 -9.08 20.83 8.15
N CYS A 16 -9.05 19.54 7.78
CA CYS A 16 -8.94 18.44 8.74
C CYS A 16 -7.65 18.51 9.57
N LYS A 17 -6.50 18.79 8.93
CA LYS A 17 -5.21 18.97 9.61
C LYS A 17 -5.20 20.18 10.53
N ALA A 18 -5.69 21.33 10.05
CA ALA A 18 -5.80 22.55 10.86
C ALA A 18 -6.72 22.35 12.08
N GLY A 19 -7.83 21.62 11.90
CA GLY A 19 -8.73 21.27 12.99
C GLY A 19 -8.09 20.37 14.05
N ALA A 20 -7.23 19.43 13.63
CA ALA A 20 -6.45 18.60 14.56
C ALA A 20 -5.46 19.44 15.38
N GLU A 21 -4.72 20.32 14.71
CA GLU A 21 -3.75 21.22 15.34
C GLU A 21 -4.41 22.20 16.31
N GLN A 22 -5.54 22.80 15.91
CA GLN A 22 -6.31 23.72 16.77
C GLN A 22 -6.84 23.04 18.03
N LYS A 23 -7.12 21.73 17.99
CA LYS A 23 -7.51 20.93 19.16
C LYS A 23 -6.32 20.32 19.90
N ASN A 24 -5.08 20.60 19.47
CA ASN A 24 -3.86 19.99 19.98
C ASN A 24 -3.92 18.44 20.00
N LEU A 25 -4.47 17.85 18.94
CA LEU A 25 -4.62 16.41 18.77
C LEU A 25 -3.77 15.92 17.59
N PRO A 26 -3.14 14.74 17.71
CA PRO A 26 -2.63 14.02 16.53
C PRO A 26 -3.77 13.81 15.51
N LEU A 27 -3.45 13.92 14.22
CA LEU A 27 -4.45 13.83 13.13
C LEU A 27 -5.32 12.56 13.21
N TYR A 28 -4.74 11.39 13.52
CA TYR A 28 -5.49 10.15 13.62
C TYR A 28 -6.53 10.17 14.76
N LYS A 29 -6.25 10.85 15.89
CA LYS A 29 -7.22 11.02 16.99
C LYS A 29 -8.31 12.01 16.59
N TYR A 30 -7.95 13.09 15.89
CA TYR A 30 -8.94 14.04 15.40
C TYR A 30 -9.92 13.38 14.42
N ILE A 31 -9.42 12.57 13.47
CA ILE A 31 -10.25 11.79 12.55
C ILE A 31 -11.14 10.79 13.31
N ALA A 32 -10.59 10.09 14.31
CA ALA A 32 -11.38 9.17 15.14
C ALA A 32 -12.53 9.87 15.87
N ASN A 33 -12.28 11.06 16.44
CA ASN A 33 -13.30 11.87 17.08
C ASN A 33 -14.39 12.32 16.09
N LEU A 34 -14.03 12.73 14.87
CA LEU A 34 -14.99 13.07 13.82
C LEU A 34 -15.85 11.88 13.40
N ALA A 35 -15.27 10.67 13.41
CA ALA A 35 -15.95 9.44 13.03
C ALA A 35 -16.74 8.77 14.17
N GLY A 36 -16.65 9.28 15.41
CA GLY A 36 -17.25 8.64 16.59
C GLY A 36 -16.54 7.35 17.03
N ASN A 37 -15.26 7.17 16.67
CA ASN A 37 -14.48 5.99 17.00
C ASN A 37 -13.77 6.17 18.35
N GLU A 38 -14.16 5.39 19.36
CA GLU A 38 -13.54 5.44 20.69
C GLU A 38 -12.19 4.70 20.74
N LYS A 39 -12.05 3.62 19.96
CA LYS A 39 -10.87 2.76 19.97
C LYS A 39 -10.08 2.89 18.67
N ILE A 40 -8.80 3.26 18.78
CA ILE A 40 -7.87 3.25 17.67
C ILE A 40 -7.35 1.83 17.44
N ILE A 41 -7.33 1.41 16.19
CA ILE A 41 -6.84 0.11 15.74
C ILE A 41 -5.74 0.35 14.69
N LEU A 42 -4.62 -0.36 14.81
CA LEU A 42 -3.62 -0.41 13.74
C LEU A 42 -4.06 -1.46 12.71
N PRO A 43 -4.03 -1.15 11.40
CA PRO A 43 -4.50 -2.05 10.37
C PRO A 43 -3.48 -3.16 10.07
N VAL A 44 -3.92 -4.26 9.47
CA VAL A 44 -3.02 -5.17 8.78
C VAL A 44 -2.58 -4.49 7.47
N PRO A 45 -1.28 -4.30 7.22
CA PRO A 45 -0.80 -3.75 5.96
C PRO A 45 -0.98 -4.77 4.83
N ALA A 46 -1.49 -4.30 3.68
CA ALA A 46 -1.49 -5.06 2.43
C ALA A 46 -0.35 -4.56 1.56
N PHE A 47 0.70 -5.36 1.41
CA PHE A 47 1.87 -4.98 0.62
C PHE A 47 1.69 -5.46 -0.81
N ASN A 48 1.63 -4.54 -1.77
CA ASN A 48 1.74 -4.88 -3.18
C ASN A 48 3.15 -5.42 -3.47
N VAL A 49 3.24 -6.62 -4.05
CA VAL A 49 4.53 -7.28 -4.32
C VAL A 49 4.71 -7.73 -5.77
N ILE A 50 3.63 -7.97 -6.53
CA ILE A 50 3.68 -8.29 -7.96
C ILE A 50 2.59 -7.50 -8.68
N ASN A 51 3.00 -6.83 -9.76
CA ASN A 51 2.14 -6.06 -10.65
C ASN A 51 1.83 -6.84 -11.93
N GLY A 52 0.61 -6.67 -12.41
CA GLY A 52 0.13 -7.07 -13.72
C GLY A 52 -0.88 -6.06 -14.25
N GLY A 53 -1.72 -6.49 -15.20
CA GLY A 53 -2.76 -5.67 -15.79
C GLY A 53 -2.22 -4.36 -16.34
N SER A 54 -2.94 -3.26 -16.09
CA SER A 54 -2.55 -1.92 -16.55
C SER A 54 -1.33 -1.35 -15.84
N HIS A 55 -0.87 -1.96 -14.74
CA HIS A 55 0.27 -1.50 -13.95
C HIS A 55 1.59 -2.12 -14.41
N ALA A 56 1.58 -3.02 -15.41
CA ALA A 56 2.77 -3.66 -15.93
C ALA A 56 2.68 -3.96 -17.44
N GLY A 57 3.83 -3.96 -18.11
CA GLY A 57 3.94 -4.42 -19.51
C GLY A 57 4.02 -5.94 -19.67
N ASN A 58 3.73 -6.72 -18.62
CA ASN A 58 3.75 -8.17 -18.66
C ASN A 58 2.39 -8.72 -19.14
N LYS A 59 2.26 -10.05 -19.19
CA LYS A 59 1.03 -10.72 -19.67
C LYS A 59 0.08 -11.10 -18.54
N LEU A 60 0.38 -10.73 -17.30
CA LEU A 60 -0.39 -11.07 -16.13
C LEU A 60 -1.70 -10.27 -16.14
N ALA A 61 -2.85 -10.94 -16.09
CA ALA A 61 -4.14 -10.24 -16.21
C ALA A 61 -4.56 -9.54 -14.91
N MET A 62 -4.23 -10.11 -13.75
CA MET A 62 -4.52 -9.52 -12.45
C MET A 62 -3.58 -8.34 -12.17
N GLN A 63 -4.13 -7.24 -11.67
CA GLN A 63 -3.40 -5.99 -11.50
C GLN A 63 -2.36 -6.04 -10.37
N GLU A 64 -2.74 -6.59 -9.23
CA GLU A 64 -1.94 -6.55 -8.01
C GLU A 64 -2.06 -7.88 -7.25
N PHE A 65 -0.92 -8.40 -6.80
CA PHE A 65 -0.85 -9.49 -5.85
C PHE A 65 -0.22 -8.96 -4.58
N MET A 66 -0.96 -9.07 -3.48
CA MET A 66 -0.57 -8.52 -2.20
C MET A 66 -0.31 -9.61 -1.17
N ILE A 67 0.60 -9.33 -0.24
CA ILE A 67 0.78 -10.13 0.98
C ILE A 67 0.26 -9.35 2.19
N LEU A 68 -0.44 -10.06 3.08
CA LEU A 68 -1.02 -9.50 4.30
C LEU A 68 -0.52 -10.32 5.49
N PRO A 69 0.31 -9.77 6.40
CA PRO A 69 0.84 -10.47 7.56
C PRO A 69 -0.20 -10.51 8.69
N THR A 70 -1.30 -11.24 8.49
CA THR A 70 -2.42 -11.33 9.44
C THR A 70 -2.07 -12.03 10.75
N GLY A 71 -0.94 -12.74 10.81
CA GLY A 71 -0.42 -13.39 12.01
C GLY A 71 0.50 -12.53 12.88
N ALA A 72 0.80 -11.29 12.49
CA ALA A 72 1.65 -10.39 13.27
C ALA A 72 0.93 -9.90 14.54
N SER A 73 1.66 -9.80 15.65
CA SER A 73 1.13 -9.30 16.93
C SER A 73 1.13 -7.78 17.02
N THR A 74 1.93 -7.10 16.18
CA THR A 74 2.03 -5.64 16.13
C THR A 74 2.19 -5.14 14.70
N PHE A 75 1.87 -3.88 14.45
CA PHE A 75 2.13 -3.25 13.15
C PHE A 75 3.63 -3.26 12.80
N THR A 76 4.52 -3.07 13.79
CA THR A 76 5.98 -3.13 13.58
C THR A 76 6.42 -4.52 13.11
N GLU A 77 5.88 -5.57 13.71
CA GLU A 77 6.13 -6.95 13.29
C GLU A 77 5.57 -7.22 11.88
N ALA A 78 4.35 -6.74 11.59
CA ALA A 78 3.75 -6.82 10.26
C ALA A 78 4.63 -6.17 9.18
N MET A 79 5.19 -4.99 9.47
CA MET A 79 6.14 -4.30 8.59
C MET A 79 7.42 -5.10 8.37
N LYS A 80 7.96 -5.71 9.44
CA LYS A 80 9.14 -6.57 9.34
C LYS A 80 8.87 -7.79 8.45
N MET A 81 7.77 -8.51 8.71
CA MET A 81 7.36 -9.67 7.91
C MET A 81 7.19 -9.30 6.42
N GLY A 82 6.48 -8.21 6.12
CA GLY A 82 6.30 -7.75 4.74
C GLY A 82 7.61 -7.41 4.05
N THR A 83 8.51 -6.70 4.75
CA THR A 83 9.83 -6.31 4.20
C THR A 83 10.73 -7.52 3.92
N GLU A 84 10.79 -8.48 4.84
CA GLU A 84 11.58 -9.70 4.68
C GLU A 84 11.08 -10.54 3.49
N VAL A 85 9.76 -10.72 3.38
CA VAL A 85 9.15 -11.42 2.23
C VAL A 85 9.42 -10.69 0.93
N TYR A 86 9.28 -9.35 0.89
CA TYR A 86 9.53 -8.55 -0.31
C TYR A 86 10.97 -8.68 -0.82
N HIS A 87 11.97 -8.59 0.07
CA HIS A 87 13.38 -8.77 -0.30
C HIS A 87 13.69 -10.22 -0.71
N HIS A 88 13.08 -11.20 -0.06
CA HIS A 88 13.23 -12.59 -0.48
C HIS A 88 12.63 -12.82 -1.86
N LEU A 89 11.44 -12.30 -2.12
CA LEU A 89 10.78 -12.36 -3.43
C LEU A 89 11.63 -11.70 -4.52
N LYS A 90 12.25 -10.55 -4.24
CA LYS A 90 13.20 -9.90 -5.15
C LYS A 90 14.31 -10.85 -5.58
N ASN A 91 14.90 -11.60 -4.64
CA ASN A 91 15.97 -12.54 -4.92
C ASN A 91 15.48 -13.74 -5.76
N VAL A 92 14.28 -14.23 -5.49
CA VAL A 92 13.64 -15.30 -6.28
C VAL A 92 13.40 -14.81 -7.71
N ILE A 93 12.82 -13.62 -7.88
CA ILE A 93 12.57 -13.01 -9.19
C ILE A 93 13.88 -12.80 -9.95
N LYS A 94 14.90 -12.24 -9.28
CA LYS A 94 16.22 -12.04 -9.89
C LYS A 94 16.81 -13.35 -10.42
N SER A 95 16.69 -14.41 -9.63
CA SER A 95 17.24 -15.72 -9.97
C SER A 95 16.49 -16.39 -11.13
N LYS A 96 15.16 -16.21 -11.20
CA LYS A 96 14.30 -16.88 -12.20
C LYS A 96 14.15 -16.09 -13.51
N PHE A 97 14.10 -14.76 -13.44
CA PHE A 97 13.77 -13.88 -14.57
C PHE A 97 14.86 -12.85 -14.90
N GLY A 98 15.96 -12.83 -14.14
CA GLY A 98 17.06 -11.89 -14.34
C GLY A 98 16.94 -10.60 -13.55
N LEU A 99 18.00 -9.79 -13.58
CA LEU A 99 18.09 -8.55 -12.81
C LEU A 99 17.02 -7.53 -13.18
N ASP A 100 16.73 -7.40 -14.48
CA ASP A 100 15.81 -6.38 -15.00
C ASP A 100 14.37 -6.57 -14.48
N ALA A 101 13.97 -7.82 -14.22
CA ALA A 101 12.67 -8.18 -13.64
C ALA A 101 12.51 -7.73 -12.18
N THR A 102 13.57 -7.25 -11.52
CA THR A 102 13.51 -6.66 -10.18
C THR A 102 13.28 -5.15 -10.17
N SER A 103 13.08 -4.56 -11.35
CA SER A 103 12.56 -3.19 -11.48
C SER A 103 11.17 -3.11 -10.88
N VAL A 104 10.86 -1.96 -10.29
CA VAL A 104 9.62 -1.73 -9.54
C VAL A 104 8.70 -0.79 -10.31
N GLY A 105 7.39 -1.01 -10.21
CA GLY A 105 6.37 -0.10 -10.74
C GLY A 105 6.05 1.05 -9.78
N ASP A 106 5.00 1.81 -10.10
CA ASP A 106 4.57 3.00 -9.34
C ASP A 106 4.27 2.71 -7.86
N GLU A 107 3.79 1.51 -7.56
CA GLU A 107 3.45 1.04 -6.21
C GLU A 107 4.50 0.10 -5.60
N SER A 108 5.72 0.12 -6.13
CA SER A 108 6.85 -0.72 -5.68
C SER A 108 6.73 -2.23 -5.92
N GLY A 109 5.60 -2.75 -6.43
CA GLY A 109 5.51 -4.15 -6.86
C GLY A 109 6.45 -4.48 -8.04
N PHE A 110 6.91 -5.73 -8.12
CA PHE A 110 7.72 -6.21 -9.24
C PHE A 110 6.86 -6.57 -10.45
N ALA A 111 7.41 -6.47 -11.66
CA ALA A 111 6.70 -6.84 -12.90
C ALA A 111 7.43 -7.95 -13.68
N PRO A 112 7.64 -9.15 -13.10
CA PRO A 112 8.23 -10.26 -13.82
C PRO A 112 7.35 -10.68 -15.02
N ASN A 113 7.95 -11.28 -16.04
CA ASN A 113 7.24 -11.74 -17.23
C ASN A 113 6.51 -13.07 -16.95
N ILE A 114 5.43 -12.99 -16.17
CA ILE A 114 4.54 -14.09 -15.80
C ILE A 114 3.24 -13.97 -16.62
N LEU A 115 2.69 -15.11 -17.04
CA LEU A 115 1.47 -15.17 -17.84
C LEU A 115 0.24 -15.54 -17.00
N ASN A 116 0.32 -16.64 -16.24
CA ASN A 116 -0.81 -17.14 -15.47
C ASN A 116 -0.71 -16.68 -14.01
N ASN A 117 -1.84 -16.31 -13.42
CA ASN A 117 -1.94 -15.88 -12.02
C ASN A 117 -1.51 -16.95 -11.00
N LYS A 118 -1.33 -18.20 -11.42
CA LYS A 118 -0.92 -19.33 -10.56
C LYS A 118 0.60 -19.61 -10.61
N ASP A 119 1.32 -19.04 -11.57
CA ASP A 119 2.73 -19.34 -11.89
C ASP A 119 3.72 -18.34 -11.25
#